data_AF-A0A9X2RSS7-F1
#
_entry.id   AF-A0A9X2RSS7-F1
#
_cell.length_a   1.000
_cell.length_b   1.000
_cell.length_c   1.000
_cell.angle_alpha   90.00
_cell.angle_beta   90.00
_cell.angle_gamma   90.00
#
_symmetry.space_group_name_H-M   'P 1'
#
loop_
_entity.id
_entity.type
_entity.pdbx_description
1 polymer ?
#
loop_
_entity_poly.entity_id
_entity_poly.type
_entity_poly.pdbx_seq_one_letter_code
_entity_poly.pdbx_strand_id
1 'polypeptide(L)' 'MDWIDEYTDRFGALPAVWFADASGKIDTEILSGYERTGTVVANWDCSPVPSGGDGDDEVATPTRTATARRS' A
#
# COMPACT_ATOMS: atom_id res chain seq x y z
N MET A 1 -15.95 -10.14 4.25
CA MET A 1 -16.45 -8.83 4.74
C MET A 1 -15.41 -7.83 4.31
N ASP A 2 -15.81 -6.88 3.48
CA ASP A 2 -14.95 -5.80 3.04
C ASP A 2 -14.92 -4.73 4.16
N TRP A 3 -13.74 -4.27 4.55
CA TRP A 3 -13.60 -3.31 5.65
C TRP A 3 -14.12 -1.93 5.27
N ILE A 4 -14.16 -1.61 3.97
CA ILE A 4 -14.62 -0.32 3.46
C ILE A 4 -16.14 -0.23 3.63
N ASP A 5 -16.86 -1.32 3.36
CA ASP A 5 -18.30 -1.38 3.55
C ASP A 5 -18.67 -1.15 5.03
N GLU A 6 -17.97 -1.83 5.95
CA GLU A 6 -18.20 -1.67 7.39
C GLU A 6 -17.85 -0.26 7.89
N TYR A 7 -16.72 0.29 7.43
CA TYR A 7 -16.35 1.67 7.74
C TYR A 7 -17.40 2.66 7.23
N THR A 8 -17.86 2.48 5.99
CA THR A 8 -18.78 3.38 5.33
C THR A 8 -20.16 3.37 5.99
N ASP A 9 -20.66 2.19 6.37
CA ASP A 9 -21.92 2.06 7.13
C ASP A 9 -21.85 2.81 8.47
N ARG A 10 -20.70 2.75 9.15
CA ARG A 10 -20.54 3.33 10.48
C ARG A 10 -20.18 4.83 10.49
N PHE A 11 -19.41 5.29 9.51
CA PHE A 11 -18.78 6.62 9.53
C PHE A 11 -19.03 7.45 8.26
N GLY A 12 -19.58 6.85 7.20
CA GLY A 12 -19.72 7.46 5.89
C GLY A 12 -18.49 7.28 5.00
N ALA A 13 -18.49 7.96 3.85
CA ALA A 13 -17.42 7.83 2.85
C ALA A 13 -16.05 8.25 3.39
N LEU A 14 -14.99 7.65 2.84
CA LEU A 14 -13.62 7.97 3.20
C LEU A 14 -13.30 9.44 2.88
N PRO A 15 -12.74 10.21 3.83
CA PRO A 15 -12.33 11.58 3.59
C PRO A 15 -11.23 11.68 2.51
N ALA A 16 -11.22 12.75 1.74
CA ALA A 16 -10.28 12.96 0.63
C ALA A 16 -8.79 12.80 1.01
N VAL A 17 -8.42 13.06 2.27
CA VAL A 17 -7.03 12.90 2.77
C VAL A 17 -6.49 11.48 2.64
N TRP A 18 -7.36 10.46 2.60
CA TRP A 18 -6.96 9.07 2.35
C TRP A 18 -6.40 8.83 0.96
N PHE A 19 -6.62 9.76 0.03
CA PHE A 19 -6.17 9.71 -1.35
C PHE A 19 -5.02 10.71 -1.61
N ALA A 20 -4.42 11.25 -0.55
CA ALA A 20 -3.26 12.13 -0.65
C ALA A 20 -1.97 11.32 -0.87
N ASP A 21 -1.07 11.82 -1.71
CA ASP A 21 0.29 11.30 -1.83
C ASP A 21 1.18 11.76 -0.64
N ALA A 22 2.44 11.32 -0.61
CA ALA A 22 3.39 11.66 0.46
C ALA A 22 3.67 13.17 0.59
N SER A 23 3.35 13.98 -0.42
CA SER A 23 3.45 15.44 -0.37
C SER A 23 2.17 16.11 0.15
N GLY A 24 1.11 15.34 0.39
CA GLY A 24 -0.21 15.83 0.81
C GLY A 24 -1.10 16.25 -0.36
N LYS A 25 -0.67 16.06 -1.61
CA LYS A 25 -1.49 16.37 -2.78
C LYS A 25 -2.52 15.26 -3.01
N ILE A 26 -3.79 15.65 -3.14
CA ILE A 26 -4.86 14.70 -3.44
C ILE A 26 -4.71 14.15 -4.86
N ASP A 27 -4.74 12.83 -4.97
CA ASP A 27 -4.90 12.13 -6.24
C ASP A 27 -6.39 12.11 -6.61
N THR A 28 -6.78 13.04 -7.49
CA THR A 28 -8.17 13.20 -7.92
C THR A 28 -8.66 12.04 -8.77
N GLU A 29 -7.76 11.31 -9.44
CA GLU A 29 -8.13 10.16 -10.27
C GLU A 29 -8.53 8.99 -9.38
N ILE A 30 -7.71 8.70 -8.35
CA ILE A 30 -8.02 7.65 -7.37
C ILE A 30 -9.29 7.99 -6.58
N LEU A 31 -9.43 9.25 -6.12
CA LEU A 31 -10.64 9.70 -5.42
C LEU A 31 -11.90 9.53 -6.29
N SER A 32 -11.87 9.98 -7.54
CA SER A 32 -13.01 9.84 -8.47
C SER A 32 -13.34 8.37 -8.76
N GLY A 33 -12.32 7.50 -8.77
CA GLY A 33 -12.48 6.06 -8.88
C GLY A 33 -13.21 5.47 -7.68
N TYR A 34 -12.79 5.85 -6.46
CA TYR A 34 -13.45 5.45 -5.23
C TYR A 34 -14.90 5.92 -5.17
N GLU A 35 -15.17 7.20 -5.45
CA GLU A 35 -16.54 7.75 -5.41
C GLU A 35 -17.50 7.02 -6.37
N ARG A 36 -16.98 6.52 -7.49
CA ARG A 36 -17.78 5.80 -8.48
C ARG A 36 -17.99 4.32 -8.15
N THR A 37 -17.02 3.69 -7.50
CA THR A 37 -16.96 2.22 -7.38
C THR A 37 -17.08 1.71 -5.95
N GLY A 38 -16.83 2.55 -4.94
CA GLY A 38 -16.67 2.14 -3.54
C GLY A 38 -15.34 1.41 -3.27
N THR A 39 -14.51 1.20 -4.29
CA THR A 39 -13.27 0.42 -4.16
C THR A 39 -12.09 1.34 -3.86
N VAL A 40 -11.32 1.02 -2.84
CA VAL A 40 -10.00 1.63 -2.59
C VAL A 40 -8.91 0.69 -3.05
N VAL A 41 -8.00 1.20 -3.87
CA VAL A 41 -6.76 0.51 -4.24
C VAL A 41 -5.62 1.25 -3.57
N ALA A 42 -5.23 0.79 -2.38
CA ALA A 42 -4.01 1.26 -1.73
C ALA A 42 -2.83 0.45 -2.29
N ASN A 43 -2.05 1.05 -3.18
CA ASN A 43 -0.78 0.46 -3.61
C ASN A 43 0.34 1.00 -2.72
N TRP A 44 0.78 0.19 -1.75
CA TRP A 44 2.02 0.45 -1.04
C TRP A 44 3.17 -0.11 -1.90
N ASP A 45 4.12 0.74 -2.29
CA ASP A 45 5.37 0.25 -2.89
C ASP A 45 6.21 -0.46 -1.80
N CYS A 46 6.01 -1.77 -1.67
CA CYS A 46 6.74 -2.62 -0.74
C CYS A 46 8.13 -3.01 -1.29
N SER A 47 8.60 -2.37 -2.36
CA SER A 47 9.93 -2.63 -2.87
C SER A 47 10.97 -2.21 -1.84
N PRO A 48 12.01 -3.02 -1.60
CA PRO A 48 13.11 -2.59 -0.75
C PRO A 48 13.72 -1.32 -1.35
N VAL A 49 13.86 -0.29 -0.52
CA VAL A 49 14.66 0.88 -0.90
C VAL A 49 16.10 0.41 -1.14
N PRO A 50 16.77 0.84 -2.23
CA PRO A 50 18.11 0.38 -2.53
C PRO A 50 19.04 0.69 -1.35
N SER A 51 19.62 -0.36 -0.78
CA SER A 51 20.56 -0.30 0.34
C SER A 51 21.80 0.51 -0.08
N GLY A 52 21.83 1.78 0.31
CA GLY A 52 22.91 2.71 -0.04
C GLY A 52 22.98 3.93 0.88
N GLY A 53 22.43 3.81 2.09
CA GLY A 53 22.56 4.81 3.14
C GLY A 53 23.35 4.21 4.30
N ASP A 54 24.47 4.85 4.64
CA ASP A 54 25.24 4.60 5.86
C ASP A 54 24.30 4.77 7.06
N GLY A 55 23.90 3.65 7.65
CA GLY A 55 22.88 3.57 8.70
C GLY A 55 22.80 2.14 9.19
N ASP A 56 23.23 1.96 10.43
CA ASP A 56 23.51 0.73 11.17
C ASP A 56 22.30 -0.16 11.52
N ASP A 57 21.30 -0.27 10.64
CA ASP A 57 20.23 -1.26 10.78
C ASP A 57 20.41 -2.37 9.73
N GLU A 58 21.04 -3.46 10.17
CA GLU A 58 21.26 -4.70 9.43
C GLU A 58 19.91 -5.32 9.00
N VAL A 59 19.37 -4.88 7.85
CA VAL A 59 18.22 -5.53 7.22
C VAL A 59 18.68 -6.90 6.70
N ALA A 60 18.46 -7.94 7.51
CA ALA A 60 18.75 -9.32 7.13
C ALA A 60 17.97 -9.72 5.86
N THR A 61 18.69 -9.90 4.75
CA THR A 61 18.13 -10.33 3.47
C THR A 61 17.50 -11.72 3.60
N PRO A 62 16.21 -11.93 3.27
CA PRO A 62 15.64 -13.28 3.24
C PRO A 62 16.25 -14.05 2.06
N THR A 63 17.18 -14.96 2.36
CA THR A 63 17.73 -15.88 1.37
C THR A 63 16.65 -16.88 0.96
N ARG A 64 16.08 -16.72 -0.24
CA ARG A 64 15.25 -17.77 -0.86
C ARG A 64 16.15 -18.93 -1.27
N THR A 65 16.20 -19.99 -0.46
CA THR A 65 16.84 -21.26 -0.85
C THR A 65 16.01 -21.92 -1.96
N ALA A 66 16.49 -21.86 -3.20
CA ALA A 66 16.02 -22.77 -4.24
C ALA A 66 16.53 -24.18 -3.93
N THR A 67 15.67 -25.04 -3.37
CA THR A 67 15.94 -26.47 -3.26
C THR A 67 16.02 -27.05 -4.68
N ALA A 68 17.22 -27.35 -5.15
CA ALA A 68 17.42 -28.18 -6.33
C ALA A 68 17.01 -29.62 -5.98
N ARG A 69 15.93 -30.10 -6.61
CA ARG A 69 15.51 -31.51 -6.59
C ARG A 69 16.55 -32.31 -7.38
N ARG A 70 17.31 -33.18 -6.70
CA ARG A 70 18.25 -34.12 -7.35
C ARG A 70 17.45 -35.26 -7.98
N SER A 71 17.78 -35.62 -9.22
CA SER A 71 17.47 -36.91 -9.84
C SER A 71 18.70 -37.79 -9.81
#